data_AF-A0AAV4AXX3-F1
#
_entry.id   AF-A0AAV4AXX3-F1
#
_cell.length_a   1.000
_cell.length_b   1.000
_cell.length_c   1.000
_cell.angle_alpha   90.00
_cell.angle_beta   90.00
_cell.angle_gamma   90.00
#
_symmetry.space_group_name_H-M   'P 1'
#
loop_
_entity.id
_entity.type
_entity.pdbx_description
1 polymer ?
#
loop_
_entity_poly.entity_id
_entity_poly.type
_entity_poly.pdbx_seq_one_letter_code
_entity_poly.pdbx_strand_id
1 'polypeptide(L)'
;MKAPSSPQSELMCSEFVVKIFVFSLGLAACNFRDTKMTMPSPPVPKLEDGLHYWDYRYEVGHTVWQLDHVHPMLEKHFGSLNPKGKDGKILVPMCGMSVDMKWLLNKGVSQVVGVDSAFKALDTVMATSGQEWTESSVNDLGPEAKLFTGKDERWKLYCGDIMKFTTEMESKFDMIWERGGVIVLPRKDVEKYCNQIKDMLKVGGRMLLETIEYDSSVSKENQPTMNVPPPFAMYEDEIRRLFGDGGYELATAGPCRFQGNTNASN
;
A
#
# COMPACT_ATOMS: atom_id res chain seq x y z
N MET A 1 -23.69 -54.18 26.79
CA MET A 1 -24.16 -52.85 26.34
C MET A 1 -22.92 -51.94 26.24
N LYS A 2 -22.46 -51.63 25.03
CA LYS A 2 -21.41 -50.63 24.78
C LYS A 2 -22.10 -49.47 24.06
N ALA A 3 -21.98 -48.27 24.61
CA ALA A 3 -22.51 -47.05 24.01
C ALA A 3 -21.78 -46.74 22.68
N PRO A 4 -22.47 -46.16 21.67
CA PRO A 4 -21.80 -45.70 20.47
C PRO A 4 -21.09 -44.37 20.75
N SER A 5 -19.80 -44.31 20.45
CA SER A 5 -19.01 -43.08 20.42
C SER A 5 -19.50 -42.16 19.30
N SER A 6 -19.84 -40.93 19.66
CA SER A 6 -20.13 -39.84 18.73
C SER A 6 -18.95 -39.57 17.80
N PRO A 7 -19.16 -39.20 16.51
CA PRO A 7 -18.09 -38.74 15.66
C PRO A 7 -17.64 -37.36 16.16
N GLN A 8 -16.37 -37.27 16.59
CA GLN A 8 -15.71 -35.99 16.72
C GLN A 8 -15.69 -35.35 15.33
N SER A 9 -16.30 -34.18 15.22
CA SER A 9 -16.15 -33.30 14.08
C SER A 9 -14.67 -33.03 13.85
N GLU A 10 -14.11 -33.61 12.80
CA GLU A 10 -12.89 -33.12 12.16
C GLU A 10 -13.16 -31.67 11.76
N LEU A 11 -12.73 -30.73 12.61
CA LEU A 11 -12.43 -29.39 12.15
C LEU A 11 -11.31 -29.55 11.13
N MET A 12 -11.66 -29.47 9.84
CA MET A 12 -10.70 -29.17 8.79
C MET A 12 -9.98 -27.89 9.19
N CYS A 13 -8.79 -28.04 9.75
CA CYS A 13 -7.82 -26.95 9.87
C CYS A 13 -7.34 -26.69 8.45
N SER A 14 -8.09 -25.89 7.70
CA SER A 14 -7.64 -25.40 6.40
C SER A 14 -6.39 -24.56 6.67
N GLU A 15 -5.22 -25.03 6.25
CA GLU A 15 -3.97 -24.28 6.38
C GLU A 15 -4.13 -22.90 5.71
N PHE A 16 -4.20 -21.86 6.53
CA PHE A 16 -4.16 -20.47 6.08
C PHE A 16 -2.71 -20.18 5.70
N VAL A 17 -2.43 -20.02 4.42
CA VAL A 17 -1.08 -19.65 3.95
C VAL A 17 -1.18 -18.31 3.25
N VAL A 18 -0.97 -17.23 4.01
CA VAL A 18 -0.79 -15.89 3.43
C VAL A 18 0.70 -15.61 3.29
N LYS A 19 1.22 -15.50 2.07
CA LYS A 19 2.64 -15.16 1.86
C LYS A 19 2.84 -13.65 1.80
N ILE A 20 3.70 -13.12 2.67
CA ILE A 20 4.15 -11.71 2.65
C ILE A 20 5.60 -11.68 2.18
N PHE A 21 5.85 -10.94 1.11
CA PHE A 21 7.20 -10.67 0.62
C PHE A 21 7.63 -9.28 1.06
N VAL A 22 8.62 -9.22 1.95
CA VAL A 22 9.22 -7.99 2.47
C VAL A 22 10.51 -7.68 1.73
N PHE A 23 10.68 -6.41 1.37
CA PHE A 23 11.92 -5.85 0.82
C PHE A 23 12.34 -4.65 1.64
N SER A 24 13.63 -4.55 1.90
CA SER A 24 14.26 -3.43 2.59
C SER A 24 15.18 -2.69 1.63
N LEU A 25 15.00 -1.37 1.58
CA LEU A 25 15.81 -0.43 0.81
C LEU A 25 16.90 0.16 1.68
N GLY A 26 18.15 -0.30 1.52
CA GLY A 26 19.29 0.34 2.17
C GLY A 26 19.60 1.71 1.54
N LEU A 27 19.23 2.81 2.21
CA LEU A 27 19.66 4.15 1.83
C LEU A 27 21.15 4.36 2.16
N ALA A 28 21.98 4.58 1.14
CA ALA A 28 23.22 5.33 1.32
C ALA A 28 22.84 6.80 1.55
N ALA A 29 23.40 7.42 2.59
CA ALA A 29 23.12 8.77 3.05
C ALA A 29 22.78 9.77 1.93
N CYS A 30 21.49 10.09 1.78
CA CYS A 30 21.07 11.28 1.05
C CYS A 30 21.49 12.50 1.88
N ASN A 31 22.51 13.21 1.41
CA ASN A 31 22.83 14.54 1.92
C ASN A 31 21.65 15.47 1.59
N PHE A 32 20.71 15.63 2.53
CA PHE A 32 19.83 16.81 2.57
C PHE A 32 20.71 18.02 2.88
N ARG A 33 21.36 18.58 1.85
CA ARG A 33 21.94 19.92 1.95
C ARG A 33 20.84 20.91 1.63
N ASP A 34 20.53 21.74 2.63
CA ASP A 34 19.66 22.91 2.56
C ASP A 34 19.93 23.73 1.29
N THR A 35 19.12 23.51 0.25
CA THR A 35 18.84 24.55 -0.73
C THR A 35 17.78 25.44 -0.13
N LYS A 36 18.07 26.73 0.02
CA LYS A 36 17.09 27.76 0.39
C LYS A 36 15.97 27.78 -0.65
N MET A 37 14.98 26.91 -0.49
CA MET A 37 13.75 26.93 -1.25
C MET A 37 12.80 27.85 -0.49
N THR A 38 12.39 28.94 -1.13
CA THR A 38 11.35 29.82 -0.61
C THR A 38 10.12 28.98 -0.29
N MET A 39 9.68 28.97 0.97
CA MET A 39 8.52 28.17 1.38
C MET A 39 7.29 28.61 0.57
N PRO A 40 6.58 27.70 -0.11
CA PRO A 40 5.37 28.06 -0.83
C PRO A 40 4.34 28.62 0.14
N SER A 41 3.59 29.62 -0.33
CA SER A 41 2.41 30.16 0.33
C SER A 41 1.20 29.59 -0.42
N PRO A 42 0.24 28.89 0.23
CA PRO A 42 0.04 28.72 1.67
C PRO A 42 1.03 27.74 2.34
N PRO A 43 1.18 27.80 3.68
CA PRO A 43 2.10 26.93 4.42
C PRO A 43 1.83 25.46 4.15
N VAL A 44 2.90 24.69 3.99
CA VAL A 44 2.84 23.23 3.82
C VAL A 44 2.07 22.64 5.01
N PRO A 45 0.97 21.89 4.78
CA PRO A 45 0.27 21.19 5.84
C PRO A 45 1.23 20.29 6.61
N LYS A 46 0.93 20.04 7.87
CA LYS A 46 1.70 19.10 8.66
C LYS A 46 1.19 17.68 8.39
N LEU A 47 2.03 16.69 8.60
CA LEU A 47 1.62 15.28 8.48
C LEU A 47 0.43 14.92 9.39
N GLU A 48 0.29 15.61 10.53
CA GLU A 48 -0.84 15.46 11.46
C GLU A 48 -2.19 15.91 10.88
N ASP A 49 -2.18 16.73 9.83
CA ASP A 49 -3.39 17.14 9.10
C ASP A 49 -3.94 16.00 8.21
N GLY A 50 -3.26 14.85 8.19
CA GLY A 50 -3.76 13.60 7.64
C GLY A 50 -4.02 13.65 6.13
N LEU A 51 -5.29 13.49 5.74
CA LEU A 51 -5.71 13.40 4.34
C LEU A 51 -5.33 14.65 3.53
N HIS A 52 -5.41 15.84 4.15
CA HIS A 52 -5.08 17.12 3.50
C HIS A 52 -3.59 17.26 3.18
N TYR A 53 -2.71 16.61 3.97
CA TYR A 53 -1.28 16.64 3.72
C TYR A 53 -0.93 16.01 2.37
N TRP A 54 -1.44 14.81 2.11
CA TRP A 54 -1.10 14.06 0.90
C TRP A 54 -1.67 14.71 -0.35
N ASP A 55 -2.93 15.18 -0.30
CA ASP A 55 -3.54 15.85 -1.43
C ASP A 55 -2.75 17.12 -1.83
N TYR A 56 -2.37 17.95 -0.85
CA TYR A 56 -1.51 19.10 -1.08
C TYR A 56 -0.17 18.72 -1.77
N ARG A 57 0.48 17.63 -1.34
CA ARG A 57 1.74 17.18 -1.94
C ARG A 57 1.58 16.85 -3.41
N TYR A 58 0.44 16.28 -3.80
CA TYR A 58 0.08 16.01 -5.19
C TYR A 58 -0.26 17.29 -5.97
N GLU A 59 -0.99 18.24 -5.36
CA GLU A 59 -1.32 19.53 -5.97
C GLU A 59 -0.09 20.35 -6.34
N VAL A 60 0.90 20.40 -5.45
CA VAL A 60 2.15 21.16 -5.68
C VAL A 60 3.22 20.37 -6.43
N GLY A 61 2.92 19.12 -6.82
CA GLY A 61 3.85 18.26 -7.57
C GLY A 61 5.06 17.76 -6.77
N HIS A 62 5.03 17.82 -5.43
CA HIS A 62 6.11 17.35 -4.57
C HIS A 62 6.00 15.84 -4.28
N THR A 63 6.10 15.03 -5.33
CA THR A 63 5.83 13.58 -5.34
C THR A 63 7.08 12.74 -5.62
N VAL A 64 8.18 12.99 -4.89
CA VAL A 64 9.50 12.36 -5.12
C VAL A 64 9.53 10.82 -5.01
N TRP A 65 8.50 10.20 -4.42
CA TRP A 65 8.32 8.75 -4.35
C TRP A 65 7.67 8.14 -5.60
N GLN A 66 7.15 8.98 -6.50
CA GLN A 66 6.45 8.54 -7.69
C GLN A 66 7.45 7.96 -8.70
N LEU A 67 7.10 6.80 -9.25
CA LEU A 67 7.80 6.21 -10.39
C LEU A 67 7.00 6.45 -11.67
N ASP A 68 7.70 6.68 -12.77
CA ASP A 68 7.15 6.79 -14.12
C ASP A 68 7.05 5.44 -14.84
N HIS A 69 7.62 4.40 -14.23
CA HIS A 69 7.61 3.02 -14.67
C HIS A 69 7.07 2.11 -13.56
N VAL A 70 6.73 0.89 -13.95
CA VAL A 70 6.19 -0.13 -13.04
C VAL A 70 7.24 -0.49 -12.00
N HIS A 71 6.81 -0.67 -10.75
CA HIS A 71 7.72 -0.95 -9.67
C HIS A 71 8.52 -2.25 -9.96
N PRO A 72 9.87 -2.21 -10.01
CA PRO A 72 10.66 -3.38 -10.40
C PRO A 72 10.42 -4.61 -9.53
N MET A 73 10.13 -4.40 -8.25
CA MET A 73 9.83 -5.48 -7.31
C MET A 73 8.44 -6.08 -7.52
N LEU A 74 7.47 -5.29 -7.97
CA LEU A 74 6.18 -5.82 -8.40
C LEU A 74 6.39 -6.72 -9.61
N GLU A 75 7.09 -6.26 -10.65
CA GLU A 75 7.32 -7.04 -11.87
C GLU A 75 8.07 -8.35 -11.56
N LYS A 76 9.15 -8.27 -10.78
CA LYS A 76 9.98 -9.41 -10.40
C LYS A 76 9.21 -10.46 -9.58
N HIS A 77 8.35 -10.02 -8.68
CA HIS A 77 7.67 -10.91 -7.73
C HIS A 77 6.20 -11.18 -8.07
N PHE A 78 5.68 -10.66 -9.19
CA PHE A 78 4.30 -10.88 -9.60
C PHE A 78 3.95 -12.37 -9.76
N GLY A 79 4.86 -13.19 -10.27
CA GLY A 79 4.66 -14.65 -10.34
C GLY A 79 4.50 -15.30 -8.95
N SER A 80 5.09 -14.72 -7.90
CA SER A 80 4.88 -15.18 -6.53
C SER A 80 3.60 -14.62 -5.92
N LEU A 81 3.18 -13.42 -6.31
CA LEU A 81 1.93 -12.80 -5.91
C LEU A 81 0.71 -13.53 -6.56
N ASN A 82 0.83 -13.92 -7.84
CA ASN A 82 -0.18 -14.64 -8.60
C ASN A 82 0.35 -15.98 -9.17
N PRO A 83 0.67 -16.97 -8.33
CA PRO A 83 1.35 -18.21 -8.76
C PRO A 83 0.54 -19.12 -9.67
N LYS A 84 -0.80 -18.98 -9.67
CA LYS A 84 -1.69 -19.83 -10.46
C LYS A 84 -2.17 -19.12 -11.73
N GLY A 85 -1.65 -17.93 -12.03
CA GLY A 85 -2.16 -17.08 -13.10
C GLY A 85 -3.67 -16.88 -12.98
N LYS A 86 -4.18 -16.88 -11.74
CA LYS A 86 -5.61 -16.84 -11.48
C LYS A 86 -6.10 -15.44 -11.76
N ASP A 87 -7.21 -15.40 -12.48
CA ASP A 87 -8.15 -14.29 -12.41
C ASP A 87 -8.52 -14.06 -10.94
N GLY A 88 -8.36 -12.82 -10.49
CA GLY A 88 -8.48 -12.45 -9.09
C GLY A 88 -8.49 -10.94 -8.93
N LYS A 89 -8.80 -10.53 -7.70
CA LYS A 89 -8.92 -9.13 -7.34
C LYS A 89 -7.71 -8.68 -6.52
N ILE A 90 -7.13 -7.55 -6.88
CA ILE A 90 -6.01 -6.94 -6.16
C ILE A 90 -6.39 -5.59 -5.56
N LEU A 91 -5.97 -5.38 -4.31
CA LEU A 91 -6.00 -4.08 -3.65
C LEU A 91 -4.62 -3.42 -3.74
N VAL A 92 -4.61 -2.13 -4.07
CA VAL A 92 -3.45 -1.25 -3.95
C VAL A 92 -3.84 -0.15 -2.96
N PRO A 93 -3.53 -0.30 -1.66
CA PRO A 93 -3.85 0.72 -0.66
C PRO A 93 -2.88 1.89 -0.78
N MET A 94 -3.36 3.10 -0.50
CA MET A 94 -2.60 4.35 -0.62
C MET A 94 -1.94 4.47 -2.01
N CYS A 95 -2.73 4.18 -3.06
CA CYS A 95 -2.22 3.95 -4.40
C CYS A 95 -1.64 5.18 -5.11
N GLY A 96 -1.96 6.39 -4.62
CA GLY A 96 -1.57 7.64 -5.24
C GLY A 96 -1.85 7.66 -6.74
N MET A 97 -0.82 7.95 -7.53
CA MET A 97 -0.86 7.88 -9.00
C MET A 97 -0.07 6.69 -9.56
N SER A 98 0.00 5.57 -8.84
CA SER A 98 0.84 4.43 -9.22
C SER A 98 0.45 3.86 -10.60
N VAL A 99 1.44 3.79 -11.50
CA VAL A 99 1.31 3.15 -12.82
C VAL A 99 1.15 1.64 -12.72
N ASP A 100 1.47 1.05 -11.58
CA ASP A 100 1.35 -0.39 -11.31
C ASP A 100 -0.08 -0.89 -11.51
N MET A 101 -1.08 -0.08 -11.17
CA MET A 101 -2.50 -0.46 -11.30
C MET A 101 -2.88 -0.78 -12.75
N LYS A 102 -2.45 0.07 -13.69
CA LYS A 102 -2.69 -0.17 -15.12
C LYS A 102 -1.91 -1.37 -15.64
N TRP A 103 -0.68 -1.56 -15.15
CA TRP A 103 0.13 -2.73 -15.49
C TRP A 103 -0.51 -4.03 -14.99
N LEU A 104 -1.07 -4.05 -13.77
CA LEU A 104 -1.77 -5.20 -13.20
C LEU A 104 -2.99 -5.61 -14.05
N LEU A 105 -3.78 -4.63 -14.51
CA LEU A 105 -4.88 -4.88 -15.46
C LEU A 105 -4.38 -5.53 -16.76
N ASN A 106 -3.28 -5.00 -17.32
CA ASN A 106 -2.65 -5.52 -18.54
C ASN A 106 -2.03 -6.92 -18.35
N LYS A 107 -1.65 -7.28 -17.12
CA LYS A 107 -1.21 -8.64 -16.76
C LYS A 107 -2.35 -9.64 -16.57
N GLY A 108 -3.60 -9.21 -16.77
CA GLY A 108 -4.77 -10.07 -16.67
C GLY A 108 -5.34 -10.17 -15.26
N VAL A 109 -4.97 -9.27 -14.33
CA VAL A 109 -5.68 -9.21 -13.04
C VAL A 109 -7.10 -8.74 -13.28
N SER A 110 -8.09 -9.56 -12.91
CA SER A 110 -9.48 -9.34 -13.32
C SER A 110 -10.04 -8.03 -12.79
N GLN A 111 -9.69 -7.64 -11.57
CA GLN A 111 -10.08 -6.35 -11.01
C GLN A 111 -8.97 -5.76 -10.12
N VAL A 112 -8.67 -4.49 -10.34
CA VAL A 112 -7.73 -3.67 -9.59
C VAL A 112 -8.50 -2.59 -8.85
N VAL A 113 -8.35 -2.55 -7.53
CA VAL A 113 -8.96 -1.54 -6.67
C VAL A 113 -7.85 -0.73 -6.02
N GLY A 114 -7.80 0.57 -6.32
CA GLY A 114 -6.99 1.55 -5.61
C GLY A 114 -7.81 2.25 -4.53
N VAL A 115 -7.19 2.54 -3.40
CA VAL A 115 -7.76 3.41 -2.37
C VAL A 115 -6.73 4.48 -2.05
N ASP A 116 -7.10 5.75 -2.12
CA ASP A 116 -6.22 6.86 -1.72
C ASP A 116 -7.05 8.05 -1.21
N SER A 117 -6.46 8.87 -0.34
CA SER A 117 -7.13 10.07 0.15
C SER A 117 -6.90 11.30 -0.72
N ALA A 118 -5.83 11.30 -1.52
CA ALA A 118 -5.47 12.39 -2.40
C ALA A 118 -6.28 12.32 -3.70
N PHE A 119 -7.38 13.07 -3.74
CA PHE A 119 -8.20 13.21 -4.95
C PHE A 119 -7.34 13.65 -6.13
N LYS A 120 -6.36 14.55 -5.93
CA LYS A 120 -5.51 15.04 -7.02
C LYS A 120 -4.69 13.92 -7.67
N ALA A 121 -4.25 12.93 -6.89
CA ALA A 121 -3.53 11.78 -7.41
C ALA A 121 -4.44 10.91 -8.28
N LEU A 122 -5.65 10.62 -7.79
CA LEU A 122 -6.65 9.81 -8.49
C LEU A 122 -7.17 10.50 -9.76
N ASP A 123 -7.38 11.82 -9.71
CA ASP A 123 -7.72 12.66 -10.86
C ASP A 123 -6.67 12.53 -11.98
N THR A 124 -5.39 12.54 -11.60
CA THR A 124 -4.28 12.34 -12.54
C THR A 124 -4.31 10.93 -13.16
N VAL A 125 -4.60 9.89 -12.37
CA VAL A 125 -4.78 8.53 -12.89
C VAL A 125 -5.92 8.46 -13.88
N MET A 126 -7.08 9.03 -13.54
CA MET A 126 -8.25 9.04 -14.41
C MET A 126 -7.97 9.76 -15.72
N ALA A 127 -7.38 10.96 -15.67
CA ALA A 127 -7.04 11.76 -16.85
C ALA A 127 -6.05 11.06 -17.79
N THR A 128 -5.13 10.26 -17.25
CA THR A 128 -4.09 9.56 -18.03
C THR A 128 -4.44 8.11 -18.37
N SER A 129 -5.54 7.60 -17.83
CA SER A 129 -5.96 6.20 -18.00
C SER A 129 -6.27 5.83 -19.45
N GLY A 130 -6.81 6.78 -20.22
CA GLY A 130 -7.32 6.56 -21.58
C GLY A 130 -8.70 5.87 -21.62
N GLN A 131 -9.43 5.85 -20.50
CA GLN A 131 -10.78 5.31 -20.41
C GLN A 131 -11.76 6.32 -19.78
N GLU A 132 -13.06 6.04 -19.94
CA GLU A 132 -14.14 6.76 -19.27
C GLU A 132 -14.35 6.22 -17.86
N TRP A 133 -14.81 7.11 -16.97
CA TRP A 133 -15.05 6.81 -15.56
C TRP A 133 -16.47 7.22 -15.16
N THR A 134 -17.10 6.42 -14.32
CA THR A 134 -18.34 6.78 -13.61
C THR A 134 -18.02 7.11 -12.17
N GLU A 135 -18.73 8.08 -11.59
CA GLU A 135 -18.55 8.53 -10.21
C GLU A 135 -19.77 8.16 -9.36
N SER A 136 -19.53 7.76 -8.11
CA SER A 136 -20.56 7.57 -7.09
C SER A 136 -20.03 7.97 -5.70
N SER A 137 -20.94 8.35 -4.80
CA SER A 137 -20.57 8.70 -3.42
C SER A 137 -20.44 7.47 -2.53
N VAL A 138 -19.47 7.48 -1.62
CA VAL A 138 -19.18 6.39 -0.65
C VAL A 138 -18.96 6.98 0.73
N ASN A 139 -20.02 7.59 1.28
CA ASN A 139 -19.95 8.44 2.48
C ASN A 139 -19.35 7.76 3.73
N ASP A 140 -19.38 6.43 3.81
CA ASP A 140 -18.79 5.67 4.91
C ASP A 140 -17.25 5.80 4.96
N LEU A 141 -16.61 6.13 3.82
CA LEU A 141 -15.17 6.43 3.73
C LEU A 141 -14.81 7.87 4.13
N GLY A 142 -15.80 8.76 4.27
CA GLY A 142 -15.59 10.16 4.60
C GLY A 142 -16.62 11.10 3.96
N PRO A 143 -16.70 12.36 4.45
CA PRO A 143 -17.72 13.33 4.04
C PRO A 143 -17.67 13.73 2.56
N GLU A 144 -16.55 13.49 1.87
CA GLU A 144 -16.37 13.78 0.44
C GLU A 144 -15.86 12.56 -0.33
N ALA A 145 -16.03 11.38 0.25
CA ALA A 145 -15.46 10.18 -0.32
C ALA A 145 -16.23 9.73 -1.56
N LYS A 146 -15.48 9.34 -2.60
CA LYS A 146 -15.98 9.02 -3.93
C LYS A 146 -15.43 7.69 -4.40
N LEU A 147 -16.23 6.98 -5.18
CA LEU A 147 -15.80 5.83 -5.95
C LEU A 147 -15.85 6.20 -7.43
N PHE A 148 -14.72 6.05 -8.10
CA PHE A 148 -14.60 6.12 -9.54
C PHE A 148 -14.46 4.71 -10.11
N THR A 149 -15.31 4.35 -11.06
CA THR A 149 -15.30 3.04 -11.71
C THR A 149 -15.02 3.19 -13.20
N GLY A 150 -13.99 2.51 -13.68
CA GLY A 150 -13.66 2.46 -15.10
C GLY A 150 -14.74 1.74 -15.91
N LYS A 151 -14.79 2.02 -17.21
CA LYS A 151 -15.85 1.56 -18.13
C LYS A 151 -16.14 0.05 -18.11
N ASP A 152 -15.11 -0.78 -17.92
CA ASP A 152 -15.24 -2.25 -17.89
C ASP A 152 -15.36 -2.83 -16.47
N GLU A 153 -15.52 -1.96 -15.46
CA GLU A 153 -15.61 -2.27 -14.03
C GLU A 153 -14.39 -3.00 -13.44
N ARG A 154 -13.31 -3.15 -14.23
CA ARG A 154 -12.08 -3.82 -13.77
C ARG A 154 -11.19 -2.90 -12.98
N TRP A 155 -11.32 -1.58 -13.13
CA TRP A 155 -10.56 -0.61 -12.35
C TRP A 155 -11.49 0.24 -11.48
N LYS A 156 -11.30 0.17 -10.17
CA LYS A 156 -12.00 1.03 -9.20
C LYS A 156 -11.00 1.86 -8.42
N LEU A 157 -11.33 3.12 -8.19
CA LEU A 157 -10.55 4.05 -7.37
C LEU A 157 -11.46 4.63 -6.30
N TYR A 158 -11.18 4.30 -5.04
CA TYR A 158 -11.85 4.89 -3.89
C TYR A 158 -11.02 6.09 -3.40
N CYS A 159 -11.62 7.27 -3.48
CA CYS A 159 -11.09 8.50 -2.88
C CYS A 159 -11.62 8.60 -1.44
N GLY A 160 -10.78 8.33 -0.43
CA GLY A 160 -11.21 8.35 0.97
C GLY A 160 -10.18 7.78 1.95
N ASP A 161 -10.58 7.68 3.22
CA ASP A 161 -9.72 7.20 4.30
C ASP A 161 -9.63 5.66 4.31
N ILE A 162 -8.45 5.12 3.99
CA ILE A 162 -8.18 3.67 4.01
C ILE A 162 -8.48 3.02 5.36
N MET A 163 -8.38 3.77 6.46
CA MET A 163 -8.67 3.28 7.82
C MET A 163 -10.15 3.04 8.07
N LYS A 164 -11.02 3.43 7.13
CA LYS A 164 -12.47 3.19 7.13
C LYS A 164 -12.90 2.26 6.00
N PHE A 165 -11.98 1.75 5.17
CA PHE A 165 -12.33 0.92 4.03
C PHE A 165 -12.60 -0.51 4.46
N THR A 166 -13.86 -0.95 4.39
CA THR A 166 -14.27 -2.25 4.95
C THR A 166 -14.77 -3.24 3.90
N THR A 167 -14.95 -4.49 4.34
CA THR A 167 -15.44 -5.59 3.49
C THR A 167 -16.90 -5.47 3.08
N GLU A 168 -17.68 -4.65 3.79
CA GLU A 168 -19.05 -4.29 3.45
C GLU A 168 -19.10 -3.38 2.22
N MET A 169 -18.09 -2.52 2.05
CA MET A 169 -17.98 -1.62 0.89
C MET A 169 -17.46 -2.35 -0.34
N GLU A 170 -16.48 -3.23 -0.14
CA GLU A 170 -15.85 -3.95 -1.23
C GLU A 170 -15.36 -5.31 -0.75
N SER A 171 -15.66 -6.35 -1.52
CA SER A 171 -15.33 -7.73 -1.17
C SER A 171 -13.82 -7.94 -0.94
N LYS A 172 -13.47 -8.93 -0.12
CA LYS A 172 -12.06 -9.26 0.15
C LYS A 172 -11.26 -9.56 -1.12
N PHE A 173 -9.95 -9.41 -1.02
CA PHE A 173 -9.00 -9.46 -2.12
C PHE A 173 -8.19 -10.75 -2.15
N ASP A 174 -7.87 -11.22 -3.35
CA ASP A 174 -6.99 -12.37 -3.55
C ASP A 174 -5.53 -11.95 -3.41
N MET A 175 -5.23 -10.69 -3.77
CA MET A 175 -3.89 -10.12 -3.74
C MET A 175 -3.91 -8.72 -3.12
N ILE A 176 -2.80 -8.34 -2.48
CA ILE A 176 -2.54 -6.97 -2.05
C ILE A 176 -1.14 -6.58 -2.51
N TRP A 177 -1.01 -5.40 -3.12
CA TRP A 177 0.27 -4.75 -3.39
C TRP A 177 0.38 -3.50 -2.51
N GLU A 178 1.06 -3.64 -1.37
CA GLU A 178 1.24 -2.58 -0.37
C GLU A 178 2.63 -1.97 -0.55
N ARG A 179 2.66 -0.72 -1.02
CA ARG A 179 3.89 0.02 -1.26
C ARG A 179 3.66 1.48 -0.92
N GLY A 180 4.43 1.98 0.06
CA GLY A 180 4.36 3.38 0.45
C GLY A 180 3.21 3.73 1.40
N GLY A 181 2.41 2.77 1.84
CA GLY A 181 1.37 2.99 2.84
C GLY A 181 1.89 2.82 4.27
N VAL A 182 2.38 1.64 4.65
CA VAL A 182 2.78 1.37 6.04
C VAL A 182 3.90 2.28 6.53
N ILE A 183 4.80 2.67 5.63
CA ILE A 183 6.00 3.48 5.92
C ILE A 183 5.70 4.97 6.04
N VAL A 184 4.47 5.45 5.80
CA VAL A 184 4.16 6.88 5.90
C VAL A 184 3.26 7.24 7.08
N LEU A 185 2.86 6.23 7.86
CA LEU A 185 1.95 6.38 8.98
C LEU A 185 2.67 6.77 10.27
N PRO A 186 2.05 7.60 11.12
CA PRO A 186 2.48 7.76 12.50
C PRO A 186 2.53 6.40 13.21
N ARG A 187 3.51 6.19 14.10
CA ARG A 187 3.75 4.89 14.74
C ARG A 187 2.54 4.29 15.46
N LYS A 188 1.72 5.15 16.06
CA LYS A 188 0.48 4.77 16.75
C LYS A 188 -0.58 4.18 15.82
N ASP A 189 -0.54 4.49 14.53
CA ASP A 189 -1.57 4.12 13.55
C ASP A 189 -1.17 2.89 12.71
N VAL A 190 0.12 2.52 12.71
CA VAL A 190 0.67 1.38 11.96
C VAL A 190 -0.06 0.07 12.27
N GLU A 191 -0.25 -0.25 13.56
CA GLU A 191 -0.89 -1.51 13.94
C GLU A 191 -2.36 -1.58 13.48
N LYS A 192 -3.09 -0.47 13.64
CA LYS A 192 -4.46 -0.36 13.16
C LYS A 192 -4.54 -0.50 11.63
N TYR A 193 -3.62 0.12 10.90
CA TYR A 193 -3.55 -0.01 9.44
C TYR A 193 -3.24 -1.44 9.00
N CYS A 194 -2.23 -2.09 9.59
CA CYS A 194 -1.91 -3.47 9.26
C CYS A 194 -3.10 -4.41 9.53
N ASN A 195 -3.84 -4.21 10.62
CA ASN A 195 -5.08 -4.95 10.87
C ASN A 195 -6.13 -4.72 9.77
N GLN A 196 -6.35 -3.46 9.36
CA GLN A 196 -7.25 -3.14 8.27
C GLN A 196 -6.87 -3.85 6.96
N ILE A 197 -5.60 -3.81 6.57
CA ILE A 197 -5.10 -4.47 5.35
C ILE A 197 -5.23 -5.99 5.44
N LYS A 198 -4.93 -6.57 6.61
CA LYS A 198 -5.11 -8.01 6.87
C LYS A 198 -6.56 -8.44 6.69
N ASP A 199 -7.51 -7.68 7.24
CA ASP A 199 -8.93 -7.99 7.16
C ASP A 199 -9.46 -7.96 5.73
N MET A 200 -8.89 -7.13 4.86
CA MET A 200 -9.26 -7.08 3.45
C MET A 200 -8.75 -8.27 2.64
N LEU A 201 -7.78 -9.04 3.13
CA LEU A 201 -7.24 -10.19 2.39
C LEU A 201 -8.10 -11.45 2.60
N LYS A 202 -8.37 -12.16 1.50
CA LYS A 202 -9.01 -13.48 1.54
C LYS A 202 -8.11 -14.52 2.20
N VAL A 203 -8.74 -15.54 2.74
CA VAL A 203 -8.05 -16.78 3.15
C VAL A 203 -7.30 -17.37 1.95
N GLY A 204 -6.00 -17.63 2.12
CA GLY A 204 -5.12 -18.10 1.05
C GLY A 204 -4.70 -17.04 0.03
N GLY A 205 -5.08 -15.78 0.26
CA GLY A 205 -4.61 -14.62 -0.51
C GLY A 205 -3.12 -14.35 -0.28
N ARG A 206 -2.54 -13.46 -1.08
CA ARG A 206 -1.11 -13.14 -1.03
C ARG A 206 -0.89 -11.63 -0.99
N MET A 207 0.13 -11.20 -0.27
CA MET A 207 0.49 -9.80 -0.19
C MET A 207 1.96 -9.61 -0.56
N LEU A 208 2.21 -8.61 -1.41
CA LEU A 208 3.54 -8.10 -1.67
C LEU A 208 3.65 -6.78 -0.90
N LEU A 209 4.62 -6.68 0.01
CA LEU A 209 4.76 -5.57 0.96
C LEU A 209 6.16 -4.96 0.84
N GLU A 210 6.26 -3.70 0.42
CA GLU A 210 7.53 -2.99 0.43
C GLU A 210 7.73 -2.21 1.73
N THR A 211 8.90 -2.37 2.36
CA THR A 211 9.33 -1.56 3.48
C THR A 211 10.65 -0.88 3.20
N ILE A 212 11.06 0.02 4.10
CA ILE A 212 12.36 0.69 4.06
C ILE A 212 13.02 0.48 5.40
N GLU A 213 14.32 0.19 5.40
CA GLU A 213 15.14 0.19 6.59
C GLU A 213 16.37 1.06 6.32
N TYR A 214 16.77 1.86 7.30
CA TYR A 214 18.02 2.62 7.23
C TYR A 214 18.86 2.32 8.47
N ASP A 215 20.16 2.56 8.38
CA ASP A 215 21.04 2.32 9.52
C ASP A 215 20.65 3.21 10.71
N SER A 216 20.29 2.56 11.82
CA SER A 216 19.96 3.20 13.10
C SER A 216 21.07 4.13 13.63
N SER A 217 22.32 4.00 13.17
CA SER A 217 23.41 4.94 13.49
C SER A 217 23.19 6.34 12.91
N VAL A 218 22.46 6.45 11.80
CA VAL A 218 21.95 7.71 11.21
C VAL A 218 20.74 8.24 11.99
N SER A 219 20.14 7.40 12.85
CA SER A 219 18.91 7.67 13.58
C SER A 219 19.06 7.70 15.10
N LYS A 220 20.26 7.65 15.69
CA LYS A 220 20.40 7.79 17.16
C LYS A 220 20.04 9.19 17.67
N GLU A 221 20.01 10.18 16.78
CA GLU A 221 19.37 11.49 17.00
C GLU A 221 17.87 11.49 16.66
N ASN A 222 17.40 10.47 15.94
CA ASN A 222 16.06 10.28 15.39
C ASN A 222 15.40 9.02 15.97
N GLN A 223 15.05 9.03 17.26
CA GLN A 223 13.77 8.42 17.59
C GLN A 223 12.74 9.09 16.66
N PRO A 224 11.84 8.36 15.98
CA PRO A 224 10.87 8.96 15.09
C PRO A 224 9.85 9.74 15.95
N THR A 225 10.26 10.93 16.38
CA THR A 225 9.35 12.01 16.69
C THR A 225 8.73 12.42 15.35
N MET A 226 7.50 12.93 15.37
CA MET A 226 6.77 13.41 14.18
C MET A 226 7.51 14.50 13.37
N ASN A 227 8.71 14.92 13.81
CA ASN A 227 9.56 15.93 13.18
C ASN A 227 10.39 15.37 12.01
N VAL A 228 10.55 14.04 11.88
CA VAL A 228 11.19 13.44 10.70
C VAL A 228 10.11 13.18 9.63
N PRO A 229 10.28 13.69 8.40
CA PRO A 229 9.30 13.43 7.34
C PRO A 229 9.35 11.96 6.91
N PRO A 230 8.21 11.38 6.46
CA PRO A 230 8.18 10.03 5.93
C PRO A 230 9.05 9.90 4.66
N PRO A 231 9.56 8.70 4.32
CA PRO A 231 9.18 7.40 4.90
C PRO A 231 9.89 7.04 6.21
N PHE A 232 9.16 6.37 7.10
CA PHE A 232 9.64 5.79 8.35
C PHE A 232 10.15 4.37 8.14
N ALA A 233 11.22 4.01 8.87
CA ALA A 233 11.75 2.65 8.82
C ALA A 233 10.74 1.64 9.39
N MET A 234 10.67 0.49 8.73
CA MET A 234 9.88 -0.68 9.15
C MET A 234 10.77 -1.92 9.02
N TYR A 235 11.22 -2.42 10.18
CA TYR A 235 12.17 -3.54 10.26
C TYR A 235 11.47 -4.89 10.21
N GLU A 236 12.16 -5.90 9.71
CA GLU A 236 11.63 -7.26 9.59
C GLU A 236 10.97 -7.80 10.88
N ASP A 237 11.59 -7.62 12.04
CA ASP A 237 11.04 -8.10 13.33
C ASP A 237 9.69 -7.46 13.67
N GLU A 238 9.52 -6.19 13.32
CA GLU A 238 8.25 -5.51 13.52
C GLU A 238 7.18 -5.99 12.54
N ILE A 239 7.54 -6.22 11.28
CA ILE A 239 6.64 -6.80 10.29
C ILE A 239 6.23 -8.22 10.73
N ARG A 240 7.16 -9.01 11.27
CA ARG A 240 6.88 -10.32 11.85
C ARG A 240 5.91 -10.22 13.02
N ARG A 241 6.03 -9.24 13.90
CA ARG A 241 5.06 -9.01 14.99
C ARG A 241 3.68 -8.60 14.45
N LEU A 242 3.64 -7.68 13.48
CA LEU A 242 2.38 -7.12 12.96
C LEU A 242 1.56 -8.15 12.16
N PHE A 243 2.23 -9.07 11.47
CA PHE A 243 1.56 -10.05 10.59
C PHE A 243 1.65 -11.51 11.08
N GLY A 244 2.58 -11.85 11.98
CA GLY A 244 2.81 -13.23 12.41
C GLY A 244 1.65 -13.87 13.18
N ASP A 245 0.91 -13.09 13.97
CA ASP A 245 -0.12 -13.60 14.89
C ASP A 245 -1.49 -13.90 14.23
N GLY A 246 -1.53 -14.20 12.93
CA GLY A 246 -2.79 -14.36 12.17
C GLY A 246 -2.81 -15.48 11.13
N GLY A 247 -1.87 -16.43 11.19
CA GLY A 247 -1.75 -17.47 10.15
C GLY A 247 -1.12 -16.98 8.84
N TYR A 248 -0.26 -15.96 8.92
CA TYR A 248 0.52 -15.48 7.78
C TYR A 248 1.88 -16.19 7.75
N GLU A 249 2.29 -16.63 6.57
CA GLU A 249 3.65 -17.12 6.29
C GLU A 249 4.49 -15.97 5.71
N LEU A 250 5.46 -15.46 6.47
CA LEU A 250 6.33 -14.40 5.97
C LEU A 250 7.52 -14.99 5.21
N ALA A 251 7.74 -14.50 3.98
CA ALA A 251 8.86 -14.90 3.13
C ALA A 251 9.65 -13.66 2.68
N THR A 252 10.76 -13.35 3.35
CA THR A 252 11.62 -12.22 2.94
C THR A 252 12.29 -12.54 1.60
N ALA A 253 12.18 -11.66 0.62
CA ALA A 253 12.80 -11.87 -0.70
C ALA A 253 14.14 -11.12 -0.88
N GLY A 254 14.72 -10.69 0.26
CA GLY A 254 16.06 -10.11 0.40
C GLY A 254 16.09 -8.58 0.27
N PRO A 255 17.16 -7.92 0.73
CA PRO A 255 17.33 -6.48 0.54
C PRO A 255 17.53 -6.16 -0.95
N CYS A 256 16.88 -5.10 -1.43
CA CYS A 256 17.09 -4.58 -2.77
C CYS A 256 17.70 -3.18 -2.66
N ARG A 257 18.88 -2.95 -3.25
CA ARG A 257 19.46 -1.62 -3.33
C ARG A 257 18.88 -0.91 -4.55
N PHE A 258 18.01 0.06 -4.33
CA PHE A 258 17.58 0.97 -5.39
C PHE A 258 18.68 1.99 -5.61
N GLN A 259 19.22 2.02 -6.83
CA GLN A 259 19.98 3.17 -7.28
C GLN A 259 18.94 4.22 -7.66
N GLY A 260 18.77 5.25 -6.82
CA GLY A 260 17.86 6.35 -7.12
C GLY A 260 18.12 6.92 -8.50
N ASN A 261 17.06 7.38 -9.17
CA ASN A 261 17.14 7.99 -10.48
C ASN A 261 18.09 9.22 -10.39
N THR A 262 19.29 9.14 -10.94
CA THR A 262 20.28 10.24 -10.92
C THR A 262 19.99 11.30 -11.97
N ASN A 263 18.79 11.33 -12.55
CA ASN A 263 18.39 12.37 -13.50
C ASN A 263 18.04 13.68 -12.77
N ALA A 264 19.04 14.24 -12.08
CA ALA A 264 19.19 15.69 -12.03
C ALA A 264 19.69 16.09 -13.42
N SER A 265 18.77 16.45 -14.31
CA SER A 265 19.09 17.17 -15.53
C SER A 265 19.87 18.43 -15.15
N ASN A 266 21.10 18.54 -15.68
CA ASN A 266 21.94 19.73 -15.67
C ASN A 266 21.21 20.96 -16.25
#